data_AF-A0A7K4FMG8-F1
#
_entry.id   AF-A0A7K4FMG8-F1
#
_cell.length_a   1.000
_cell.length_b   1.000
_cell.length_c   1.000
_cell.angle_alpha   90.00
_cell.angle_beta   90.00
_cell.angle_gamma   90.00
#
_symmetry.space_group_name_H-M   'P 1'
#
loop_
_entity.id
_entity.type
_entity.pdbx_description
1 polymer ?
#
loop_
_entity_poly.entity_id
_entity_poly.type
_entity_poly.pdbx_seq_one_letter_code
_entity_poly.pdbx_strand_id
1 'polypeptide(L)'
;AESFRKNDMPVFLVHVVPDKRAMLNVLADDSAWSGPAEMPPDFSDIVPELGPRDNDVVISKKQWGAFYGTDLELRLRRGGIKTIVLCGISTTHGVESTARFAYEMGFQQIFAEDAMTAMTKEMHESTINNVFKKMGRVRKTSEIVESL
;
A
#
# COMPACT_ATOMS: atom_id res chain seq x y z
N ALA A 1 -9.23 -1.56 8.81
CA ALA A 1 -10.15 -0.70 8.04
C ALA A 1 -11.41 -0.35 8.84
N GLU A 2 -12.15 -1.32 9.37
CA GLU A 2 -13.39 -1.01 10.11
C GLU A 2 -13.21 -0.11 11.33
N SER A 3 -12.18 -0.35 12.14
CA SER A 3 -11.88 0.52 13.30
C SER A 3 -11.55 1.96 12.90
N PHE A 4 -10.93 2.16 11.73
CA PHE A 4 -10.68 3.51 11.20
C PHE A 4 -11.98 4.19 10.79
N ARG A 5 -12.84 3.46 10.05
CA ARG A 5 -14.16 3.94 9.63
C ARG A 5 -15.05 4.31 10.83
N LYS A 6 -15.01 3.52 11.91
CA LYS A 6 -15.76 3.80 13.16
C LYS A 6 -15.30 5.06 13.89
N ASN A 7 -14.06 5.48 13.66
CA ASN A 7 -13.46 6.68 14.25
C ASN A 7 -13.39 7.85 13.25
N ASP A 8 -14.23 7.84 12.21
CA ASP A 8 -14.28 8.85 11.15
C ASP A 8 -12.92 9.12 10.46
N MET A 9 -12.02 8.14 10.48
CA MET A 9 -10.74 8.21 9.80
C MET A 9 -10.88 7.69 8.37
N PRO A 10 -10.32 8.40 7.37
CA PRO A 10 -10.44 8.00 5.97
C PRO A 10 -9.65 6.72 5.70
N VAL A 11 -10.23 5.82 4.90
CA VAL A 11 -9.57 4.61 4.40
C VAL A 11 -9.27 4.79 2.92
N PHE A 12 -7.99 4.61 2.55
CA PHE A 12 -7.53 4.66 1.17
C PHE A 12 -7.35 3.22 0.66
N LEU A 13 -8.21 2.81 -0.27
CA LEU A 13 -8.17 1.51 -0.92
C LEU A 13 -7.36 1.64 -2.21
N VAL A 14 -6.18 1.03 -2.23
CA VAL A 14 -5.27 1.11 -3.37
C VAL A 14 -5.31 -0.21 -4.12
N HIS A 15 -5.57 -0.16 -5.43
CA HIS A 15 -5.60 -1.34 -6.28
C HIS A 15 -4.79 -1.13 -7.56
N VAL A 16 -4.20 -2.21 -8.07
CA VAL A 16 -3.45 -2.18 -9.33
C VAL A 16 -4.43 -2.29 -10.47
N VAL A 17 -4.40 -1.33 -11.40
CA VAL A 17 -5.14 -1.41 -12.67
C VAL A 17 -4.12 -1.63 -13.77
N PRO A 18 -4.00 -2.86 -14.28
CA PRO A 18 -3.06 -3.18 -15.34
C PRO A 18 -3.36 -2.40 -16.61
N ASP A 19 -2.31 -1.87 -17.23
CA ASP A 19 -2.39 -1.22 -18.52
C ASP A 19 -1.12 -1.54 -19.29
N LYS A 20 -1.26 -2.35 -20.35
CA LYS A 20 -0.12 -2.76 -21.20
C LYS A 20 0.67 -1.56 -21.75
N ARG A 21 0.02 -0.41 -21.94
CA ARG A 21 0.66 0.82 -22.43
C ARG A 21 1.47 1.54 -21.36
N ALA A 22 1.16 1.28 -20.09
CA ALA A 22 1.87 1.85 -18.94
C ALA A 22 2.89 0.88 -18.34
N MET A 23 2.99 -0.37 -18.85
CA MET A 23 4.02 -1.31 -18.41
C MET A 23 5.40 -0.76 -18.75
N LEU A 24 6.30 -0.79 -17.76
CA LEU A 24 7.66 -0.31 -17.94
C LEU A 24 8.47 -1.36 -18.71
N ASN A 25 9.25 -0.91 -19.69
CA ASN A 25 10.22 -1.74 -20.40
C ASN A 25 11.63 -1.40 -19.90
N VAL A 26 11.99 -1.95 -18.74
CA VAL A 26 13.29 -1.72 -18.09
C VAL A 26 14.18 -2.94 -18.33
N LEU A 27 15.43 -2.70 -18.72
CA LEU A 27 16.45 -3.74 -18.76
C LEU A 27 16.85 -4.08 -17.31
N ALA A 28 16.12 -5.03 -16.72
CA ALA A 28 16.44 -5.59 -15.41
C ALA A 28 16.84 -7.05 -15.53
N ASP A 29 17.82 -7.45 -14.73
CA ASP A 29 18.35 -8.82 -14.68
C ASP A 29 17.25 -9.85 -14.33
N ASP A 30 16.25 -9.42 -13.56
CA ASP A 30 15.06 -10.18 -13.21
C ASP A 30 13.80 -9.30 -13.36
N SER A 31 13.36 -9.14 -14.61
CA SER A 31 12.16 -8.36 -14.98
C SER A 31 10.90 -9.20 -15.10
N ALA A 32 10.97 -10.50 -14.81
CA ALA A 32 9.87 -11.42 -15.02
C ALA A 32 8.70 -11.09 -14.07
N TRP A 33 7.69 -10.39 -14.58
CA TRP A 33 6.40 -10.39 -13.92
C TRP A 33 5.89 -11.82 -13.88
N SER A 34 5.79 -12.38 -12.69
CA SER A 34 5.37 -13.76 -12.43
C SER A 34 3.85 -13.94 -12.37
N GLY A 35 3.09 -12.94 -12.82
CA GLY A 35 1.64 -13.02 -12.86
C GLY A 35 1.10 -13.83 -14.04
N PRO A 36 -0.22 -14.07 -14.08
CA PRO A 36 -0.84 -14.94 -15.07
C PRO A 36 -0.76 -14.33 -16.47
N ALA A 37 -0.60 -15.17 -17.50
CA ALA A 37 -0.52 -14.73 -18.90
C ALA A 37 -1.74 -13.90 -19.34
N GLU A 38 -2.91 -14.23 -18.79
CA GLU A 38 -4.13 -13.43 -18.88
C GLU A 38 -4.62 -13.11 -17.48
N MET A 39 -4.96 -11.84 -17.24
CA MET A 39 -5.53 -11.42 -15.98
C MET A 39 -7.03 -11.70 -15.99
N PRO A 40 -7.57 -12.36 -14.96
CA PRO A 40 -9.01 -12.59 -14.87
C PRO A 40 -9.76 -11.25 -14.79
N PRO A 41 -11.06 -11.21 -15.15
CA PRO A 41 -11.82 -9.96 -15.21
C PRO A 41 -11.84 -9.17 -13.90
N ASP A 42 -11.77 -9.87 -12.77
CA ASP A 42 -11.80 -9.36 -11.40
C ASP A 42 -10.39 -9.15 -10.80
N PHE A 43 -9.32 -9.23 -11.60
CA PHE A 43 -7.93 -9.11 -11.13
C PHE A 43 -7.67 -7.85 -10.29
N SER A 44 -8.32 -6.75 -10.66
CA SER A 44 -8.18 -5.45 -10.01
C SER A 44 -9.23 -5.19 -8.93
N ASP A 45 -10.17 -6.10 -8.73
CA ASP A 45 -11.28 -5.87 -7.81
C ASP A 45 -10.80 -5.95 -6.36
N ILE A 46 -11.29 -5.04 -5.53
CA ILE A 46 -11.04 -5.07 -4.11
C ILE A 46 -11.91 -6.18 -3.52
N VAL A 47 -11.29 -7.04 -2.70
CA VAL A 47 -11.98 -8.17 -2.06
C VAL A 47 -13.24 -7.70 -1.31
N PRO A 48 -14.37 -8.43 -1.42
CA PRO A 48 -15.64 -7.99 -0.83
C PRO A 48 -15.58 -7.68 0.66
N GLU A 49 -14.76 -8.40 1.42
CA GLU A 49 -14.56 -8.23 2.86
C GLU A 49 -13.97 -6.86 3.22
N LEU A 50 -13.18 -6.28 2.32
CA LEU A 50 -12.62 -4.95 2.50
C LEU A 50 -13.47 -3.85 1.84
N GLY A 51 -14.26 -4.24 0.82
CA GLY A 51 -14.95 -3.44 -0.19
C GLY A 51 -15.22 -1.95 0.09
N PRO A 52 -15.13 -1.09 -0.94
CA PRO A 52 -15.30 0.35 -0.80
C PRO A 52 -16.65 0.71 -0.18
N ARG A 53 -16.61 1.58 0.83
CA ARG A 53 -17.77 2.25 1.42
C ARG A 53 -17.82 3.71 0.95
N ASP A 54 -18.95 4.37 1.13
CA ASP A 54 -19.21 5.72 0.58
C ASP A 54 -18.14 6.77 0.91
N ASN A 55 -17.47 6.65 2.06
CA ASN A 55 -16.44 7.59 2.51
C ASN A 55 -15.00 7.09 2.28
N ASP A 56 -14.81 5.92 1.66
CA ASP A 56 -13.49 5.42 1.32
C ASP A 56 -12.96 6.09 0.05
N VAL A 57 -11.65 6.24 -0.02
CA VAL A 57 -10.96 6.78 -1.20
C VAL A 57 -10.36 5.62 -1.99
N VAL A 58 -10.77 5.46 -3.25
CA VAL A 58 -10.16 4.45 -4.14
C VAL A 58 -9.05 5.08 -4.97
N ILE A 59 -7.87 4.45 -4.97
CA ILE A 59 -6.69 4.85 -5.75
C ILE A 59 -6.30 3.74 -6.72
N SER A 60 -6.47 4.01 -8.01
CA SER A 60 -5.99 3.13 -9.08
C SER A 60 -4.54 3.45 -9.41
N LYS A 61 -3.63 2.50 -9.19
CA LYS A 61 -2.21 2.64 -9.55
C LYS A 61 -1.83 1.71 -10.70
N LYS A 62 -0.86 2.14 -11.51
CA LYS A 62 -0.28 1.34 -12.61
C LYS A 62 1.13 0.81 -12.31
N GLN A 63 1.76 1.31 -11.25
CA GLN A 63 3.13 0.97 -10.85
C GLN A 63 3.17 0.45 -9.41
N TRP A 64 4.38 0.13 -8.91
CA TRP A 64 4.56 -0.38 -7.55
C TRP A 64 4.05 0.60 -6.50
N GLY A 65 4.59 1.81 -6.43
CA GLY A 65 4.20 2.82 -5.45
C GLY A 65 2.81 3.42 -5.73
N ALA A 66 2.05 3.68 -4.68
CA ALA A 66 0.71 4.26 -4.78
C ALA A 66 0.69 5.74 -5.12
N PHE A 67 1.82 6.45 -4.99
CA PHE A 67 1.96 7.88 -5.34
C PHE A 67 2.23 8.11 -6.83
N TYR A 68 2.90 7.17 -7.50
CA TYR A 68 3.38 7.39 -8.86
C TYR A 68 2.22 7.38 -9.86
N GLY A 69 1.98 8.52 -10.51
CA GLY A 69 0.92 8.67 -11.51
C GLY A 69 -0.50 8.61 -10.95
N THR A 70 -0.68 8.91 -9.65
CA THR A 70 -1.99 8.98 -8.99
C THR A 70 -2.20 10.34 -8.32
N ASP A 71 -3.38 10.56 -7.76
CA ASP A 71 -3.71 11.75 -6.97
C ASP A 71 -3.60 11.54 -5.44
N LEU A 72 -2.94 10.46 -5.00
CA LEU A 72 -2.87 10.09 -3.58
C LEU A 72 -2.28 11.20 -2.71
N GLU A 73 -1.16 11.82 -3.11
CA GLU A 73 -0.55 12.91 -2.32
C GLU A 73 -1.53 14.07 -2.16
N LEU A 74 -2.12 14.52 -3.27
CA LEU A 74 -3.06 15.64 -3.26
C LEU A 74 -4.22 15.37 -2.31
N ARG A 75 -4.77 14.15 -2.32
CA ARG A 75 -5.87 13.76 -1.42
C ARG A 75 -5.43 13.73 0.04
N LEU A 76 -4.26 13.16 0.34
CA LEU A 76 -3.71 13.14 1.71
C LEU A 76 -3.49 14.57 2.24
N ARG A 77 -2.87 15.44 1.43
CA ARG A 77 -2.59 16.84 1.81
C ARG A 77 -3.86 17.65 2.00
N ARG A 78 -4.83 17.55 1.09
CA ARG A 78 -6.12 18.25 1.19
C ARG A 78 -6.96 17.76 2.37
N GLY A 79 -6.83 16.49 2.73
CA GLY A 79 -7.44 15.92 3.94
C GLY A 79 -6.71 16.30 5.24
N GLY A 80 -5.62 17.06 5.18
CA GLY A 80 -4.82 17.42 6.36
C GLY A 80 -4.12 16.24 7.02
N ILE A 81 -3.97 15.12 6.31
CA ILE A 81 -3.42 13.88 6.85
C ILE A 81 -1.91 14.04 7.02
N LYS A 82 -1.41 13.74 8.22
CA LYS A 82 0.02 13.80 8.57
C LYS A 82 0.61 12.44 8.90
N THR A 83 -0.24 11.50 9.31
CA THR A 83 0.14 10.14 9.70
C THR A 83 -0.63 9.15 8.85
N ILE A 84 0.07 8.18 8.29
CA ILE A 84 -0.53 7.09 7.50
C ILE A 84 -0.23 5.74 8.15
N VAL A 85 -1.20 4.83 8.07
CA VAL A 85 -1.02 3.43 8.42
C VAL A 85 -0.98 2.61 7.15
N LEU A 86 0.13 1.89 6.93
CA LEU A 86 0.37 1.10 5.75
C LEU A 86 0.16 -0.39 6.04
N CYS A 87 -0.57 -1.05 5.14
CA CYS A 87 -0.83 -2.48 5.11
C CYS A 87 -0.97 -2.95 3.64
N GLY A 88 -1.19 -4.25 3.43
CA GLY A 88 -1.44 -4.82 2.10
C GLY A 88 -0.23 -5.50 1.47
N ILE A 89 -0.23 -5.62 0.14
CA ILE A 89 0.74 -6.44 -0.59
C ILE A 89 1.40 -5.72 -1.78
N SER A 90 2.65 -6.03 -2.13
CA SER A 90 3.61 -6.78 -1.30
C SER A 90 4.39 -5.85 -0.39
N THR A 91 4.89 -6.38 0.73
CA THR A 91 5.73 -5.66 1.69
C THR A 91 6.93 -5.03 0.99
N THR A 92 7.65 -5.82 0.17
CA THR A 92 8.91 -5.44 -0.48
C THR A 92 8.76 -4.61 -1.77
N HIS A 93 7.57 -4.53 -2.35
CA HIS A 93 7.34 -3.80 -3.60
C HIS A 93 6.35 -2.67 -3.39
N GLY A 94 5.05 -2.95 -3.49
CA GLY A 94 4.02 -1.91 -3.48
C GLY A 94 4.00 -1.12 -2.18
N VAL A 95 4.06 -1.81 -1.03
CA VAL A 95 4.03 -1.15 0.27
C VAL A 95 5.33 -0.38 0.52
N GLU A 96 6.49 -1.01 0.33
CA GLU A 96 7.79 -0.33 0.54
C GLU A 96 8.01 0.85 -0.41
N SER A 97 7.68 0.72 -1.70
CA SER A 97 7.77 1.83 -2.65
C SER A 97 6.89 3.00 -2.22
N THR A 98 5.66 2.73 -1.79
CA THR A 98 4.76 3.75 -1.24
C THR A 98 5.35 4.40 0.02
N ALA A 99 5.90 3.59 0.92
CA ALA A 99 6.45 4.05 2.19
C ALA A 99 7.68 4.97 2.03
N ARG A 100 8.56 4.66 1.07
CA ARG A 100 9.73 5.47 0.77
C ARG A 100 9.35 6.86 0.26
N PHE A 101 8.41 6.92 -0.70
CA PHE A 101 7.89 8.20 -1.18
C PHE A 101 7.18 8.98 -0.06
N ALA A 102 6.36 8.31 0.76
CA ALA A 102 5.71 8.96 1.91
C ALA A 102 6.73 9.52 2.94
N TYR A 103 7.82 8.79 3.18
CA TYR A 103 8.91 9.23 4.06
C TYR A 103 9.57 10.51 3.54
N GLU A 104 9.94 10.54 2.25
CA GLU A 104 10.56 11.71 1.62
C GLU A 104 9.62 12.93 1.60
N MET A 105 8.31 12.70 1.54
CA MET A 105 7.28 13.73 1.65
C MET A 105 6.99 14.17 3.10
N GLY A 106 7.62 13.54 4.09
CA GLY A 106 7.51 13.91 5.51
C GLY A 106 6.25 13.40 6.22
N PHE A 107 5.56 12.38 5.68
CA PHE A 107 4.46 11.73 6.40
C PHE A 107 5.00 10.88 7.55
N GLN A 108 4.32 10.93 8.69
CA GLN A 108 4.54 9.97 9.77
C GLN A 108 3.94 8.62 9.35
N GLN A 109 4.64 7.53 9.64
CA GLN A 109 4.26 6.21 9.14
C GLN A 109 4.14 5.19 10.25
N ILE A 110 3.07 4.40 10.17
CA ILE A 110 2.87 3.20 10.98
C ILE A 110 2.70 2.02 10.02
N PHE A 111 3.43 0.94 10.25
CA PHE A 111 3.42 -0.27 9.43
C PHE A 111 2.74 -1.38 10.22
N ALA A 112 1.60 -1.88 9.71
CA ALA A 112 0.87 -3.00 10.30
C ALA A 112 1.49 -4.33 9.83
N GLU A 113 2.52 -4.82 10.53
CA GLU A 113 3.37 -5.91 10.03
C GLU A 113 2.61 -7.22 9.79
N ASP A 114 1.63 -7.52 10.63
CA ASP A 114 0.74 -8.68 10.54
C ASP A 114 -0.41 -8.51 9.55
N ALA A 115 -0.52 -7.33 8.91
CA ALA A 115 -1.43 -7.06 7.80
C ALA A 115 -0.68 -6.79 6.49
N MET A 116 0.56 -7.26 6.38
CA MET A 116 1.36 -7.21 5.16
C MET A 116 1.93 -8.59 4.85
N THR A 117 2.19 -8.86 3.57
CA THR A 117 2.92 -10.08 3.17
C THR A 117 3.83 -9.83 1.97
N ALA A 118 4.80 -10.71 1.76
CA ALA A 118 5.72 -10.72 0.63
C ALA A 118 5.81 -12.14 0.03
N MET A 119 6.62 -12.29 -1.03
CA MET A 119 6.81 -13.59 -1.68
C MET A 119 7.34 -14.66 -0.71
N THR A 120 8.22 -14.27 0.21
CA THR A 120 8.69 -15.13 1.29
C THR A 120 8.69 -14.39 2.61
N LYS A 121 8.75 -15.16 3.70
CA LYS A 121 8.85 -14.62 5.06
C LYS A 121 10.13 -13.82 5.25
N GLU A 122 11.25 -14.32 4.74
CA GLU A 122 12.56 -13.68 4.84
C GLU A 122 12.58 -12.32 4.15
N MET A 123 11.95 -12.22 2.97
CA MET A 123 11.80 -10.95 2.26
C MET A 123 10.97 -9.95 3.07
N HIS A 124 9.83 -10.38 3.62
CA HIS A 124 8.98 -9.57 4.48
C HIS A 124 9.77 -9.06 5.70
N GLU A 125 10.40 -9.96 6.46
CA GLU A 125 11.15 -9.64 7.67
C GLU A 125 12.36 -8.74 7.39
N SER A 126 13.04 -8.91 6.26
CA SER A 126 14.15 -8.05 5.86
C SER A 126 13.69 -6.61 5.66
N THR A 127 12.60 -6.37 4.93
CA THR A 127 12.05 -5.02 4.74
C THR A 127 11.58 -4.42 6.08
N ILE A 128 10.90 -5.20 6.93
CA ILE A 128 10.49 -4.74 8.27
C ILE A 128 11.71 -4.25 9.07
N ASN A 129 12.74 -5.09 9.17
CA ASN A 129 13.87 -4.86 10.06
C ASN A 129 14.85 -3.80 9.55
N ASN A 130 15.10 -3.77 8.23
CA ASN A 130 16.16 -2.97 7.64
C ASN A 130 15.69 -1.63 7.08
N VAL A 131 14.39 -1.54 6.75
CA VAL A 131 13.80 -0.37 6.07
C VAL A 131 12.73 0.29 6.93
N PHE A 132 11.64 -0.40 7.27
CA PHE A 132 10.47 0.23 7.89
C PHE A 132 10.74 0.80 9.29
N LYS A 133 11.53 0.10 10.12
CA LYS A 133 11.95 0.60 11.44
C LYS A 133 12.74 1.92 11.40
N LYS A 134 13.30 2.30 10.24
CA LYS A 134 14.01 3.58 10.05
C LYS A 134 13.10 4.70 9.55
N MET A 135 11.94 4.36 8.96
CA MET A 135 11.03 5.33 8.35
C MET A 135 9.74 5.56 9.15
N GLY A 136 9.48 4.76 10.19
CA GLY A 136 8.27 4.86 10.99
C GLY A 136 8.19 3.80 12.10
N ARG A 137 6.98 3.59 12.60
CA ARG A 137 6.70 2.63 13.68
C ARG A 137 6.14 1.33 13.11
N VAL A 138 6.75 0.20 13.45
CA VAL A 138 6.20 -1.12 13.11
C VAL A 138 5.36 -1.62 14.28
N ARG A 139 4.11 -2.01 14.03
CA ARG A 139 3.13 -2.42 15.06
C ARG A 139 2.29 -3.60 14.59
N LYS A 140 1.76 -4.36 15.54
CA LYS A 140 0.67 -5.30 15.27
C LYS A 140 -0.64 -4.56 15.03
N THR A 141 -1.55 -5.16 14.28
CA THR A 141 -2.89 -4.61 14.03
C THR A 141 -3.65 -4.37 15.32
N SER A 142 -3.52 -5.25 16.33
CA SER A 142 -4.17 -5.09 17.64
C SER A 142 -3.71 -3.81 18.34
N GLU A 143 -2.40 -3.55 18.38
CA GLU A 143 -1.83 -2.34 18.99
C GLU A 143 -2.28 -1.06 18.27
N ILE A 144 -2.40 -1.12 16.94
CA ILE A 144 -2.92 0.01 16.15
C ILE A 144 -4.37 0.27 16.52
N VAL A 145 -5.22 -0.76 16.50
CA VAL A 145 -6.66 -0.64 16.77
C VAL A 145 -6.95 -0.18 18.19
N GLU A 146 -6.18 -0.63 19.18
CA GLU A 146 -6.29 -0.19 20.58
C GLU A 146 -5.92 1.29 20.78
N SER A 147 -5.19 1.88 19.83
CA SER A 147 -4.69 3.27 19.91
C SER A 147 -5.53 4.31 19.14
N LEU A 148 -6.58 3.88 18.43
CA LEU A 148 -7.49 4.74 17.66
C LEU A 148 -8.55 5.36 18.57
#